data_AF-A0A3E2DHT9-F1
#
_entry.id   AF-A0A3E2DHT9-F1
#
_cell.length_a   1.000
_cell.length_b   1.000
_cell.length_c   1.000
_cell.angle_alpha   90.00
_cell.angle_beta   90.00
_cell.angle_gamma   90.00
#
_symmetry.space_group_name_H-M   'P 1'
#
loop_
_entity.id
_entity.type
_entity.pdbx_description
1 polymer ?
#
loop_
_entity_poly.entity_id
_entity_poly.type
_entity_poly.pdbx_seq_one_letter_code
_entity_poly.pdbx_strand_id
1 'polypeptide(L)'
;MTLRPTRRAVLSGAALLLAGCAEVPSTGAVTQAEDPHQASGQREGIDVAPQPPADGASIDLVVGGFLQAMTSARDDYRVARAYLTKDMADRWDPHSGATIYQATNHKPTSTVATASLQAPIIGTVDADGHYHPGESQTLKHDFGMAQESGQWRISRPPEGLLISQYTFQRAWSAIPVYFFAADVDRLVPDVIHLPSLGATPDAALRAMMAGVPEYLKPALRTALPAGVRAVGTTTVDAVGVVTVPLSASAAQLSESQRRLLASQVTWTLSGFAAISRIRFTAGGSLLPLPEAAEDNTVSADLYADLLPLPSTDSPTVVAVVKGQMGRVNAVGQALQIMPGALGQDARPETGVSAVASTQFAMPVATVSTPGAVWHAVSADRRSLVKWREGSDQVDVVATGVNLLRPQVLVDRSVATFSTTDPTLIVVAADGSRMSTVVDLGGRTVTSFSVSPDGIRVALVLQRGKTYGLGIGLLSRQDGAVHLGHIVDMPLSSSDANLSRITDVAWLSQTQLCVLGSAIESGVTAPYEVIVDGSGATSMGPLSGKSVESVVAVPMEIGTEAVMLSEDGKLLHHEERFHWRQVLQGVSAVAITA
;
A
#
# COMPACT_ATOMS: atom_id res chain seq x y z
N MET A 1 94.46 -7.77 -3.55
CA MET A 1 94.54 -8.54 -2.30
C MET A 1 93.39 -8.11 -1.41
N THR A 2 92.69 -9.11 -0.84
CA THR A 2 91.73 -9.06 0.28
C THR A 2 90.40 -8.29 0.13
N LEU A 3 89.35 -9.10 -0.02
CA LEU A 3 87.93 -8.84 0.26
C LEU A 3 87.68 -8.32 1.68
N ARG A 4 86.58 -7.55 1.86
CA ARG A 4 85.51 -7.91 2.82
C ARG A 4 84.14 -7.33 2.40
N PRO A 5 83.12 -8.17 2.22
CA PRO A 5 81.74 -7.81 1.90
C PRO A 5 80.91 -7.65 3.20
N THR A 6 79.58 -7.52 3.07
CA THR A 6 78.55 -7.51 4.14
C THR A 6 78.30 -6.17 4.82
N ARG A 7 77.48 -5.32 4.17
CA ARG A 7 76.56 -4.39 4.86
C ARG A 7 75.46 -3.77 3.99
N ARG A 8 75.33 -4.17 2.72
CA ARG A 8 74.30 -3.63 1.80
C ARG A 8 73.13 -4.58 1.51
N ALA A 9 73.06 -5.76 2.13
CA ALA A 9 72.00 -6.73 1.84
C ALA A 9 70.83 -6.73 2.86
N VAL A 10 70.86 -5.91 3.92
CA VAL A 10 69.81 -5.93 4.97
C VAL A 10 68.78 -4.80 4.82
N LEU A 11 69.06 -3.74 4.03
CA LEU A 11 68.10 -2.65 3.80
C LEU A 11 67.19 -2.83 2.58
N SER A 12 67.43 -3.83 1.72
CA SER A 12 66.57 -4.09 0.56
C SER A 12 65.44 -5.10 0.82
N GLY A 13 65.41 -5.74 2.00
CA GLY A 13 64.38 -6.73 2.35
C GLY A 13 63.13 -6.18 3.05
N ALA A 14 63.18 -4.95 3.57
CA ALA A 14 62.08 -4.38 4.37
C ALA A 14 61.14 -3.46 3.57
N ALA A 15 61.47 -3.11 2.32
CA ALA A 15 60.64 -2.24 1.47
C ALA A 15 59.62 -3.02 0.60
N LEU A 16 59.66 -4.35 0.60
CA LEU A 16 58.79 -5.22 -0.22
C LEU A 16 57.51 -5.69 0.50
N LEU A 17 57.27 -5.26 1.74
CA LEU A 17 56.11 -5.68 2.54
C LEU A 17 54.98 -4.65 2.65
N LEU A 18 55.01 -3.55 1.87
CA LEU A 18 54.02 -2.46 1.93
C LEU A 18 53.22 -2.21 0.63
N ALA A 19 53.33 -3.08 -0.37
CA ALA A 19 52.52 -3.00 -1.59
C ALA A 19 51.45 -4.12 -1.60
N GLY A 20 50.57 -4.12 -0.59
CA GLY A 20 49.34 -4.90 -0.60
C GLY A 20 48.17 -4.03 -1.03
N CYS A 21 48.13 -3.61 -2.30
CA CYS A 21 46.91 -3.05 -2.87
C CYS A 21 45.96 -4.23 -3.11
N ALA A 22 44.91 -4.36 -2.28
CA ALA A 22 43.79 -5.24 -2.60
C ALA A 22 43.03 -4.61 -3.76
N GLU A 23 43.32 -5.07 -4.98
CA GLU A 23 42.60 -4.66 -6.19
C GLU A 23 41.30 -5.47 -6.24
N VAL A 24 40.18 -4.81 -5.99
CA VAL A 24 38.84 -5.40 -6.13
C VAL A 24 38.62 -5.68 -7.62
N PRO A 25 38.24 -6.91 -8.03
CA PRO A 25 37.99 -7.22 -9.43
C PRO A 25 36.90 -6.29 -9.99
N SER A 26 37.25 -5.43 -10.94
CA SER A 26 36.30 -4.53 -11.63
C SER A 26 35.60 -5.19 -12.82
N THR A 27 35.86 -6.49 -13.04
CA THR A 27 35.28 -7.29 -14.11
C THR A 27 34.70 -8.60 -13.54
N GLY A 28 33.49 -8.49 -13.02
CA GLY A 28 32.58 -9.62 -12.81
C GLY A 28 31.31 -9.37 -13.63
N ALA A 29 30.61 -10.43 -14.05
CA ALA A 29 29.28 -10.24 -14.61
C ALA A 29 28.43 -9.46 -13.59
N VAL A 30 27.77 -8.39 -14.03
CA VAL A 30 26.77 -7.70 -13.22
C VAL A 30 25.61 -8.68 -13.06
N THR A 31 25.65 -9.48 -11.99
CA THR A 31 24.44 -10.13 -11.50
C THR A 31 23.66 -9.05 -10.78
N GLN A 32 22.50 -8.69 -11.33
CA GLN A 32 21.49 -7.95 -10.61
C GLN A 32 21.29 -8.67 -9.27
N ALA A 33 21.64 -8.02 -8.16
CA ALA A 33 21.21 -8.53 -6.88
C ALA A 33 19.69 -8.56 -6.93
N GLU A 34 19.09 -9.71 -6.66
CA GLU A 34 17.65 -9.79 -6.41
C GLU A 34 17.36 -8.77 -5.31
N ASP A 35 16.61 -7.76 -5.70
CA ASP A 35 16.14 -6.75 -4.80
C ASP A 35 15.32 -7.45 -3.70
N PRO A 36 15.64 -7.30 -2.40
CA PRO A 36 14.85 -7.89 -1.32
C PRO A 36 13.37 -7.49 -1.37
N HIS A 37 13.03 -6.48 -2.17
CA HIS A 37 11.67 -6.06 -2.47
C HIS A 37 10.83 -7.12 -3.22
N GLN A 38 11.43 -8.09 -3.93
CA GLN A 38 10.68 -9.25 -4.45
C GLN A 38 10.27 -10.24 -3.34
N ALA A 39 10.91 -10.19 -2.17
CA ALA A 39 10.65 -11.10 -1.05
C ALA A 39 9.64 -10.55 -0.03
N SER A 40 8.95 -9.44 -0.31
CA SER A 40 7.87 -8.95 0.56
C SER A 40 6.55 -9.74 0.40
N GLY A 41 6.43 -10.61 -0.61
CA GLY A 41 5.28 -11.50 -0.80
C GLY A 41 5.41 -12.90 -0.21
N GLN A 42 6.64 -13.39 0.00
CA GLN A 42 6.92 -14.69 0.59
C GLN A 42 8.21 -14.61 1.41
N ARG A 43 8.11 -14.17 2.67
CA ARG A 43 9.10 -14.64 3.64
C ARG A 43 8.86 -16.14 3.76
N GLU A 44 9.83 -16.96 3.35
CA GLU A 44 9.94 -18.35 3.84
C GLU A 44 10.18 -18.28 5.36
N GLY A 45 9.11 -17.97 6.09
CA GLY A 45 9.09 -18.10 7.53
C GLY A 45 9.32 -19.56 7.85
N ILE A 46 10.11 -19.82 8.90
CA ILE A 46 10.22 -21.15 9.49
C ILE A 46 8.79 -21.61 9.83
N ASP A 47 8.23 -22.49 9.01
CA ASP A 47 6.89 -23.05 9.20
C ASP A 47 6.97 -24.11 10.30
N VAL A 48 6.72 -23.68 11.53
CA VAL A 48 6.56 -24.59 12.66
C VAL A 48 5.19 -25.23 12.53
N ALA A 49 5.13 -26.37 11.84
CA ALA A 49 3.91 -27.14 11.69
C ALA A 49 3.29 -27.43 13.08
N PRO A 50 2.04 -27.00 13.33
CA PRO A 50 1.39 -27.26 14.61
C PRO A 50 1.24 -28.77 14.82
N GLN A 51 1.39 -29.20 16.07
CA GLN A 51 1.23 -30.59 16.47
C GLN A 51 -0.19 -30.82 17.00
N PRO A 52 -0.75 -32.03 16.91
CA PRO A 52 -2.00 -32.37 17.58
C PRO A 52 -1.86 -32.26 19.12
N PRO A 53 -2.96 -32.19 19.88
CA PRO A 53 -2.91 -32.17 21.34
C PRO A 53 -2.19 -33.41 21.88
N ALA A 54 -1.20 -33.20 22.74
CA ALA A 54 -0.51 -34.29 23.43
C ALA A 54 -1.46 -35.05 24.36
N ASP A 55 -1.19 -36.34 24.56
CA ASP A 55 -1.94 -37.16 25.50
C ASP A 55 -1.80 -36.59 26.93
N GLY A 56 -2.93 -36.42 27.60
CA GLY A 56 -3.02 -35.84 28.93
C GLY A 56 -2.79 -34.33 28.97
N ALA A 57 -2.81 -33.62 27.83
CA ALA A 57 -2.64 -32.17 27.79
C ALA A 57 -3.67 -31.46 28.69
N SER A 58 -3.17 -30.51 29.49
CA SER A 58 -4.01 -29.62 30.30
C SER A 58 -4.83 -28.67 29.42
N ILE A 59 -5.88 -28.08 29.99
CA ILE A 59 -6.78 -27.16 29.28
C ILE A 59 -6.02 -25.98 28.65
N ASP A 60 -5.03 -25.41 29.35
CA ASP A 60 -4.20 -24.32 28.83
C ASP A 60 -3.39 -24.75 27.60
N LEU A 61 -2.83 -25.96 27.60
CA LEU A 61 -2.10 -26.50 26.45
C LEU A 61 -3.03 -26.83 25.28
N VAL A 62 -4.24 -27.33 25.55
CA VAL A 62 -5.26 -27.60 24.53
C VAL A 62 -5.70 -26.29 23.84
N VAL A 63 -6.04 -25.26 24.61
CA VAL A 63 -6.49 -23.97 24.06
C VAL A 63 -5.35 -23.22 23.37
N GLY A 64 -4.16 -23.18 23.98
CA GLY A 64 -2.98 -22.57 23.37
C GLY A 64 -2.59 -23.26 22.05
N GLY A 65 -2.60 -24.59 22.04
CA GLY A 65 -2.34 -25.39 20.84
C GLY A 65 -3.40 -25.20 19.75
N PHE A 66 -4.68 -25.10 20.11
CA PHE A 66 -5.76 -24.83 19.16
C PHE A 66 -5.59 -23.47 18.46
N LEU A 67 -5.34 -22.40 19.22
CA LEU A 67 -5.11 -21.07 18.65
C LEU A 67 -3.85 -21.03 17.77
N GLN A 68 -2.81 -21.78 18.14
CA GLN A 68 -1.63 -21.94 17.30
C GLN A 68 -1.93 -22.77 16.04
N ALA A 69 -2.77 -23.79 16.13
CA ALA A 69 -3.12 -24.65 15.00
C ALA A 69 -4.02 -23.96 13.97
N MET A 70 -4.78 -22.92 14.37
CA MET A 70 -5.58 -22.08 13.45
C MET A 70 -4.75 -21.33 12.42
N THR A 71 -3.43 -21.29 12.53
CA THR A 71 -2.56 -20.60 11.55
C THR A 71 -2.22 -21.49 10.35
N SER A 72 -2.51 -22.79 10.42
CA SER A 72 -2.17 -23.76 9.39
C SER A 72 -3.42 -24.24 8.66
N ALA A 73 -3.64 -23.70 7.45
CA ALA A 73 -4.73 -24.11 6.57
C ALA A 73 -4.55 -25.51 5.94
N ARG A 74 -3.46 -26.23 6.27
CA ARG A 74 -3.13 -27.53 5.67
C ARG A 74 -4.22 -28.57 5.95
N ASP A 75 -4.57 -29.33 4.91
CA ASP A 75 -5.60 -30.37 4.94
C ASP A 75 -6.89 -29.92 5.62
N ASP A 76 -7.39 -28.73 5.28
CA ASP A 76 -8.60 -28.15 5.86
C ASP A 76 -8.53 -28.00 7.39
N TYR A 77 -7.43 -27.40 7.87
CA TYR A 77 -7.19 -27.14 9.29
C TYR A 77 -7.23 -28.42 10.16
N ARG A 78 -6.83 -29.57 9.59
CA ARG A 78 -6.87 -30.90 10.23
C ARG A 78 -6.29 -30.92 11.64
N VAL A 79 -5.20 -30.19 11.89
CA VAL A 79 -4.57 -30.13 13.23
C VAL A 79 -5.43 -29.34 14.20
N ALA A 80 -6.00 -28.21 13.80
CA ALA A 80 -6.90 -27.44 14.66
C ALA A 80 -8.16 -28.25 15.01
N ARG A 81 -8.72 -28.98 14.03
CA ARG A 81 -9.84 -29.90 14.24
C ARG A 81 -9.54 -30.98 15.29
N ALA A 82 -8.28 -31.42 15.43
CA ALA A 82 -7.89 -32.42 16.42
C ALA A 82 -7.99 -31.94 17.89
N TYR A 83 -8.06 -30.63 18.13
CA TYR A 83 -8.30 -30.05 19.45
C TYR A 83 -9.78 -29.97 19.83
N LEU A 84 -10.69 -30.15 18.86
CA LEU A 84 -12.13 -30.06 19.06
C LEU A 84 -12.72 -31.40 19.53
N THR A 85 -13.88 -31.33 20.18
CA THR A 85 -14.75 -32.51 20.35
C THR A 85 -15.16 -33.05 18.98
N LYS A 86 -15.45 -34.35 18.87
CA LYS A 86 -15.77 -34.96 17.57
C LYS A 86 -16.93 -34.26 16.86
N ASP A 87 -18.00 -33.95 17.59
CA ASP A 87 -19.17 -33.26 17.03
C ASP A 87 -18.83 -31.86 16.50
N MET A 88 -17.95 -31.12 17.19
CA MET A 88 -17.53 -29.79 16.74
C MET A 88 -16.50 -29.86 15.61
N ALA A 89 -15.62 -30.87 15.61
CA ALA A 89 -14.65 -31.08 14.53
C ALA A 89 -15.32 -31.27 13.18
N ASP A 90 -16.52 -31.89 13.14
CA ASP A 90 -17.28 -32.12 11.91
C ASP A 90 -18.09 -30.88 11.45
N ARG A 91 -18.46 -29.98 12.38
CA ARG A 91 -19.34 -28.83 12.10
C ARG A 91 -18.63 -27.49 11.98
N TRP A 92 -17.47 -27.35 12.61
CA TRP A 92 -16.72 -26.10 12.62
C TRP A 92 -16.24 -25.77 11.21
N ASP A 93 -16.54 -24.55 10.75
CA ASP A 93 -16.15 -24.05 9.44
C ASP A 93 -15.07 -22.96 9.61
N PRO A 94 -13.78 -23.27 9.36
CA PRO A 94 -12.70 -22.29 9.43
C PRO A 94 -12.71 -21.28 8.26
N HIS A 95 -13.49 -21.51 7.20
CA HIS A 95 -13.56 -20.61 6.03
C HIS A 95 -14.63 -19.53 6.16
N SER A 96 -15.41 -19.54 7.26
CA SER A 96 -16.44 -18.53 7.53
C SER A 96 -15.90 -17.12 7.83
N GLY A 97 -14.59 -16.99 7.99
CA GLY A 97 -13.88 -15.72 8.24
C GLY A 97 -12.89 -15.81 9.39
N ALA A 98 -12.32 -14.68 9.78
CA ALA A 98 -11.39 -14.58 10.90
C ALA A 98 -11.68 -13.36 11.78
N THR A 99 -11.61 -13.53 13.09
CA THR A 99 -11.57 -12.43 14.06
C THR A 99 -10.14 -12.19 14.51
N ILE A 100 -9.67 -10.95 14.40
CA ILE A 100 -8.32 -10.54 14.78
C ILE A 100 -8.36 -9.80 16.11
N TYR A 101 -7.66 -10.32 17.13
CA TYR A 101 -7.67 -9.74 18.48
C TYR A 101 -6.30 -9.23 18.92
N GLN A 102 -6.30 -8.23 19.80
CA GLN A 102 -5.09 -7.66 20.38
C GLN A 102 -4.50 -8.62 21.41
N ALA A 103 -3.44 -9.35 21.06
CA ALA A 103 -2.83 -10.31 21.99
C ALA A 103 -1.90 -9.68 23.03
N THR A 104 -1.50 -8.41 22.85
CA THR A 104 -0.70 -7.70 23.86
C THR A 104 -1.48 -7.63 25.17
N ASN A 105 -0.95 -8.26 26.23
CA ASN A 105 -1.57 -8.39 27.55
C ASN A 105 -2.92 -9.14 27.60
N HIS A 106 -3.37 -9.75 26.50
CA HIS A 106 -4.60 -10.54 26.46
C HIS A 106 -4.27 -11.97 26.01
N LYS A 107 -4.25 -12.89 26.97
CA LYS A 107 -4.03 -14.33 26.74
C LYS A 107 -5.26 -15.10 27.19
N PRO A 108 -5.51 -16.30 26.64
CA PRO A 108 -6.53 -17.17 27.17
C PRO A 108 -6.27 -17.46 28.66
N THR A 109 -7.31 -17.37 29.46
CA THR A 109 -7.30 -17.73 30.88
C THR A 109 -8.00 -19.07 31.05
N SER A 110 -7.38 -19.99 31.78
CA SER A 110 -7.96 -21.30 32.09
C SER A 110 -8.05 -21.55 33.59
N THR A 111 -9.01 -22.39 33.95
CA THR A 111 -9.10 -23.04 35.26
C THR A 111 -8.91 -24.54 35.09
N VAL A 112 -9.17 -25.32 36.14
CA VAL A 112 -9.21 -26.80 36.06
C VAL A 112 -10.35 -27.34 35.19
N ALA A 113 -11.34 -26.51 34.81
CA ALA A 113 -12.54 -26.96 34.10
C ALA A 113 -12.99 -26.04 32.95
N THR A 114 -12.48 -24.82 32.85
CA THR A 114 -12.96 -23.82 31.88
C THR A 114 -11.80 -23.08 31.22
N ALA A 115 -12.06 -22.50 30.04
CA ALA A 115 -11.13 -21.60 29.38
C ALA A 115 -11.88 -20.50 28.62
N SER A 116 -11.34 -19.28 28.67
CA SER A 116 -11.93 -18.12 28.00
C SER A 116 -10.85 -17.14 27.52
N LEU A 117 -11.17 -16.36 26.49
CA LEU A 117 -10.38 -15.22 26.03
C LEU A 117 -11.23 -13.95 26.05
N GLN A 118 -10.69 -12.89 26.66
CA GLN A 118 -11.22 -11.55 26.56
C GLN A 118 -10.15 -10.62 25.99
N ALA A 119 -10.44 -9.97 24.87
CA ALA A 119 -9.48 -9.10 24.18
C ALA A 119 -10.19 -8.07 23.29
N PRO A 120 -9.62 -6.88 23.08
CA PRO A 120 -10.08 -5.96 22.05
C PRO A 120 -10.02 -6.62 20.65
N ILE A 121 -11.04 -6.37 19.83
CA ILE A 121 -11.06 -6.76 18.41
C ILE A 121 -10.37 -5.65 17.63
N ILE A 122 -9.35 -6.02 16.86
CA ILE A 122 -8.63 -5.11 15.96
C ILE A 122 -9.35 -4.99 14.63
N GLY A 123 -9.86 -6.11 14.13
CA GLY A 123 -10.64 -6.20 12.90
C GLY A 123 -11.08 -7.63 12.62
N THR A 124 -11.78 -7.81 11.51
CA THR A 124 -12.26 -9.09 11.03
C THR A 124 -11.92 -9.25 9.56
N VAL A 125 -11.70 -10.49 9.11
CA VAL A 125 -11.63 -10.84 7.69
C VAL A 125 -12.86 -11.66 7.37
N ASP A 126 -13.60 -11.28 6.34
CA ASP A 126 -14.77 -12.07 5.90
C ASP A 126 -14.37 -13.33 5.13
N ALA A 127 -15.36 -14.11 4.69
CA ALA A 127 -15.13 -15.35 3.94
C ALA A 127 -14.52 -15.13 2.54
N ASP A 128 -14.66 -13.93 1.98
CA ASP A 128 -14.09 -13.55 0.67
C ASP A 128 -12.67 -12.95 0.82
N GLY A 129 -12.23 -12.71 2.06
CA GLY A 129 -10.89 -12.22 2.39
C GLY A 129 -10.82 -10.72 2.65
N HIS A 130 -11.93 -9.98 2.62
CA HIS A 130 -11.90 -8.53 2.86
C HIS A 130 -11.75 -8.21 4.34
N TYR A 131 -10.78 -7.35 4.65
CA TYR A 131 -10.55 -6.86 6.00
C TYR A 131 -11.53 -5.73 6.34
N HIS A 132 -12.12 -5.84 7.53
CA HIS A 132 -13.00 -4.85 8.11
C HIS A 132 -12.40 -4.37 9.45
N PRO A 133 -12.07 -3.08 9.60
CA PRO A 133 -11.54 -2.56 10.85
C PRO A 133 -12.52 -2.72 12.02
N GLY A 134 -12.00 -2.99 13.22
CA GLY A 134 -12.82 -3.22 14.41
C GLY A 134 -13.38 -1.93 15.03
N GLU A 135 -14.65 -1.96 15.46
CA GLU A 135 -15.35 -0.81 16.04
C GLU A 135 -15.28 -0.77 17.58
N SER A 136 -14.07 -0.69 18.16
CA SER A 136 -13.86 -0.65 19.64
C SER A 136 -14.52 -1.80 20.42
N GLN A 137 -14.84 -2.90 19.76
CA GLN A 137 -15.51 -4.05 20.36
C GLN A 137 -14.52 -4.89 21.17
N THR A 138 -15.02 -5.54 22.23
CA THR A 138 -14.23 -6.49 23.02
C THR A 138 -14.78 -7.89 22.81
N LEU A 139 -13.93 -8.78 22.30
CA LEU A 139 -14.19 -10.21 22.24
C LEU A 139 -14.34 -10.76 23.66
N LYS A 140 -15.36 -11.60 23.85
CA LYS A 140 -15.51 -12.47 25.01
C LYS A 140 -15.86 -13.85 24.52
N HIS A 141 -14.87 -14.72 24.44
CA HIS A 141 -15.04 -16.08 23.95
C HIS A 141 -14.80 -17.08 25.07
N ASP A 142 -15.75 -18.00 25.27
CA ASP A 142 -15.63 -19.14 26.17
C ASP A 142 -15.54 -20.39 25.31
N PHE A 143 -14.38 -21.06 25.38
CA PHE A 143 -14.05 -22.17 24.49
C PHE A 143 -14.89 -23.40 24.77
N GLY A 144 -15.51 -23.52 25.97
CA GLY A 144 -16.19 -24.74 26.40
C GLY A 144 -15.23 -25.95 26.45
N MET A 145 -15.09 -26.57 27.61
CA MET A 145 -14.20 -27.74 27.74
C MET A 145 -15.03 -28.99 28.00
N ALA A 146 -14.70 -30.07 27.29
CA ALA A 146 -15.29 -31.39 27.48
C ALA A 146 -14.20 -32.47 27.49
N GLN A 147 -14.45 -33.57 28.17
CA GLN A 147 -13.59 -34.75 28.10
C GLN A 147 -14.15 -35.77 27.12
N GLU A 148 -13.31 -36.24 26.20
CA GLU A 148 -13.58 -37.38 25.33
C GLU A 148 -12.47 -38.41 25.52
N SER A 149 -12.83 -39.64 25.86
CA SER A 149 -11.86 -40.71 26.15
C SER A 149 -10.79 -40.33 27.20
N GLY A 150 -11.18 -39.53 28.19
CA GLY A 150 -10.27 -39.03 29.24
C GLY A 150 -9.34 -37.89 28.81
N GLN A 151 -9.48 -37.35 27.60
CA GLN A 151 -8.69 -36.25 27.05
C GLN A 151 -9.51 -34.98 26.96
N TRP A 152 -8.93 -33.82 27.31
CA TRP A 152 -9.60 -32.54 27.15
C TRP A 152 -9.72 -32.13 25.67
N ARG A 153 -10.91 -31.63 25.31
CA ARG A 153 -11.27 -31.13 23.98
C ARG A 153 -12.14 -29.88 24.08
N ILE A 154 -12.10 -29.06 23.03
CA ILE A 154 -12.88 -27.82 22.91
C ILE A 154 -14.28 -28.14 22.36
N SER A 155 -15.32 -27.75 23.07
CA SER A 155 -16.72 -28.01 22.72
C SER A 155 -17.45 -26.79 22.17
N ARG A 156 -16.86 -25.59 22.25
CA ARG A 156 -17.37 -24.36 21.64
C ARG A 156 -16.22 -23.59 20.96
N PRO A 157 -15.78 -24.02 19.76
CA PRO A 157 -14.84 -23.23 18.99
C PRO A 157 -15.43 -21.84 18.63
N PRO A 158 -14.60 -20.85 18.30
CA PRO A 158 -15.08 -19.59 17.74
C PRO A 158 -15.73 -19.81 16.37
N GLU A 159 -16.54 -18.84 15.95
CA GLU A 159 -16.98 -18.74 14.55
C GLU A 159 -15.76 -18.43 13.69
N GLY A 160 -15.50 -19.28 12.69
CA GLY A 160 -14.31 -19.19 11.86
C GLY A 160 -13.01 -19.30 12.66
N LEU A 161 -12.05 -18.47 12.28
CA LEU A 161 -10.74 -18.40 12.89
C LEU A 161 -10.68 -17.29 13.95
N LEU A 162 -9.91 -17.53 15.01
CA LEU A 162 -9.60 -16.54 16.03
C LEU A 162 -8.09 -16.33 16.09
N ILE A 163 -7.63 -15.23 15.50
CA ILE A 163 -6.22 -15.00 15.17
C ILE A 163 -5.68 -13.82 15.97
N SER A 164 -4.47 -13.96 16.52
CA SER A 164 -3.80 -12.81 17.16
C SER A 164 -3.33 -11.80 16.12
N GLN A 165 -3.31 -10.52 16.46
CA GLN A 165 -2.74 -9.46 15.62
C GLN A 165 -1.33 -9.79 15.09
N TYR A 166 -0.46 -10.35 15.95
CA TYR A 166 0.90 -10.76 15.56
C TYR A 166 0.92 -11.91 14.53
N THR A 167 -0.01 -12.85 14.67
CA THR A 167 -0.17 -13.96 13.73
C THR A 167 -0.66 -13.46 12.39
N PHE A 168 -1.67 -12.59 12.39
CA PHE A 168 -2.22 -12.00 11.18
C PHE A 168 -1.11 -11.32 10.35
N GLN A 169 -0.30 -10.47 10.97
CA GLN A 169 0.81 -9.79 10.28
C GLN A 169 1.93 -10.70 9.76
N ARG A 170 2.08 -11.91 10.32
CA ARG A 170 3.19 -12.82 10.00
C ARG A 170 2.81 -13.95 9.06
N ALA A 171 1.55 -14.38 9.10
CA ALA A 171 1.09 -15.60 8.45
C ALA A 171 -0.11 -15.36 7.52
N TRP A 172 -0.44 -14.10 7.25
CA TRP A 172 -1.40 -13.72 6.23
C TRP A 172 -0.72 -12.80 5.21
N SER A 173 -1.16 -12.94 3.97
CA SER A 173 -0.69 -12.16 2.84
C SER A 173 -1.82 -11.27 2.34
N ALA A 174 -1.53 -9.97 2.21
CA ALA A 174 -2.37 -9.03 1.51
C ALA A 174 -2.18 -9.22 0.00
N ILE A 175 -3.26 -9.47 -0.73
CA ILE A 175 -3.24 -9.75 -2.16
C ILE A 175 -4.13 -8.73 -2.88
N PRO A 176 -3.61 -7.99 -3.86
CA PRO A 176 -4.45 -7.14 -4.69
C PRO A 176 -5.29 -7.99 -5.66
N VAL A 177 -6.60 -7.79 -5.65
CA VAL A 177 -7.52 -8.26 -6.68
C VAL A 177 -8.00 -7.06 -7.49
N TYR A 178 -8.03 -7.17 -8.80
CA TYR A 178 -8.30 -6.01 -9.66
C TYR A 178 -9.74 -5.98 -10.15
N PHE A 179 -10.27 -4.78 -10.24
CA PHE A 179 -11.56 -4.44 -10.84
C PHE A 179 -11.40 -3.24 -11.78
N PHE A 180 -12.45 -2.88 -12.50
CA PHE A 180 -12.44 -1.70 -13.35
C PHE A 180 -13.10 -0.51 -12.67
N ALA A 181 -12.60 0.69 -12.93
CA ALA A 181 -13.36 1.92 -12.69
C ALA A 181 -14.70 1.88 -13.45
N ALA A 182 -15.75 2.44 -12.85
CA ALA A 182 -17.10 2.40 -13.42
C ALA A 182 -17.23 3.23 -14.71
N ASP A 183 -16.47 4.32 -14.84
CA ASP A 183 -16.57 5.30 -15.92
C ASP A 183 -15.53 5.15 -17.05
N VAL A 184 -14.46 4.38 -16.81
CA VAL A 184 -13.36 4.19 -17.77
C VAL A 184 -12.77 2.77 -17.66
N ASP A 185 -12.16 2.27 -18.74
CA ASP A 185 -11.39 1.03 -18.75
C ASP A 185 -10.03 1.24 -18.06
N ARG A 186 -10.05 1.38 -16.73
CA ARG A 186 -8.85 1.48 -15.88
C ARG A 186 -8.96 0.48 -14.74
N LEU A 187 -7.86 -0.21 -14.43
CA LEU A 187 -7.82 -1.18 -13.35
C LEU A 187 -7.54 -0.51 -12.00
N VAL A 188 -8.28 -0.95 -10.99
CA VAL A 188 -8.23 -0.48 -9.61
C VAL A 188 -8.14 -1.70 -8.72
N PRO A 189 -7.10 -1.83 -7.88
CA PRO A 189 -7.00 -2.95 -6.96
C PRO A 189 -7.85 -2.71 -5.71
N ASP A 190 -8.47 -3.78 -5.25
CA ASP A 190 -8.92 -3.96 -3.89
C ASP A 190 -8.01 -4.98 -3.18
N VAL A 191 -7.96 -4.95 -1.85
CA VAL A 191 -7.06 -5.83 -1.07
C VAL A 191 -7.87 -6.90 -0.37
N ILE A 192 -7.46 -8.15 -0.54
CA ILE A 192 -7.92 -9.29 0.25
C ILE A 192 -6.77 -9.85 1.09
N HIS A 193 -7.10 -10.50 2.19
CA HIS A 193 -6.16 -11.17 3.08
C HIS A 193 -6.42 -12.66 3.05
N LEU A 194 -5.39 -13.42 2.70
CA LEU A 194 -5.42 -14.88 2.73
C LEU A 194 -4.34 -15.42 3.66
N PRO A 195 -4.57 -16.53 4.37
CA PRO A 195 -3.50 -17.23 5.08
C PRO A 195 -2.35 -17.53 4.10
N SER A 196 -1.11 -17.18 4.43
CA SER A 196 0.01 -17.21 3.46
C SER A 196 0.25 -18.60 2.86
N LEU A 197 0.04 -19.67 3.64
CA LEU A 197 0.13 -21.06 3.15
C LEU A 197 -1.03 -21.46 2.23
N GLY A 198 -2.15 -20.72 2.26
CA GLY A 198 -3.33 -20.91 1.41
C GLY A 198 -3.52 -19.82 0.35
N ALA A 199 -2.61 -18.84 0.29
CA ALA A 199 -2.58 -17.75 -0.68
C ALA A 199 -2.17 -18.30 -2.05
N THR A 200 -3.13 -18.91 -2.74
CA THR A 200 -2.95 -19.54 -4.05
C THR A 200 -3.60 -18.71 -5.16
N PRO A 201 -3.17 -18.89 -6.43
CA PRO A 201 -3.84 -18.28 -7.58
C PRO A 201 -5.34 -18.58 -7.61
N ASP A 202 -5.75 -19.79 -7.22
CA ASP A 202 -7.17 -20.18 -7.12
C ASP A 202 -7.95 -19.39 -6.07
N ALA A 203 -7.34 -19.12 -4.92
CA ALA A 203 -7.99 -18.36 -3.86
C ALA A 203 -8.16 -16.89 -4.26
N ALA A 204 -7.11 -16.26 -4.82
CA ALA A 204 -7.20 -14.90 -5.33
C ALA A 204 -8.20 -14.78 -6.50
N LEU A 205 -8.19 -15.75 -7.43
CA LEU A 205 -9.15 -15.80 -8.52
C LEU A 205 -10.58 -15.91 -8.00
N ARG A 206 -10.83 -16.81 -7.04
CA ARG A 206 -12.17 -17.00 -6.44
C ARG A 206 -12.69 -15.73 -5.78
N ALA A 207 -11.86 -15.06 -4.98
CA ALA A 207 -12.21 -13.80 -4.33
C ALA A 207 -12.54 -12.71 -5.36
N MET A 208 -11.69 -12.52 -6.38
CA MET A 208 -11.97 -11.58 -7.48
C MET A 208 -13.28 -11.93 -8.23
N MET A 209 -13.57 -13.22 -8.42
CA MET A 209 -14.79 -13.68 -9.08
C MET A 209 -16.06 -13.57 -8.23
N ALA A 210 -15.95 -13.42 -6.90
CA ALA A 210 -17.09 -13.13 -6.03
C ALA A 210 -17.73 -11.77 -6.38
N GLY A 211 -16.94 -10.87 -6.97
CA GLY A 211 -17.39 -9.60 -7.53
C GLY A 211 -16.86 -8.41 -6.76
N VAL A 212 -17.33 -7.21 -7.14
CA VAL A 212 -16.96 -5.97 -6.47
C VAL A 212 -17.63 -5.93 -5.09
N PRO A 213 -16.87 -5.69 -3.99
CA PRO A 213 -17.46 -5.62 -2.66
C PRO A 213 -18.40 -4.41 -2.55
N GLU A 214 -19.42 -4.51 -1.69
CA GLU A 214 -20.55 -3.57 -1.64
C GLU A 214 -20.10 -2.11 -1.49
N TYR A 215 -19.09 -1.85 -0.65
CA TYR A 215 -18.58 -0.50 -0.41
C TYR A 215 -17.89 0.12 -1.64
N LEU A 216 -17.42 -0.68 -2.61
CA LEU A 216 -16.75 -0.22 -3.83
C LEU A 216 -17.66 -0.18 -5.06
N LYS A 217 -18.84 -0.81 -5.03
CA LYS A 217 -19.81 -0.80 -6.15
C LYS A 217 -20.18 0.58 -6.70
N PRO A 218 -20.20 1.68 -5.91
CA PRO A 218 -20.46 3.01 -6.45
C PRO A 218 -19.40 3.50 -7.46
N ALA A 219 -18.17 2.97 -7.40
CA ALA A 219 -17.05 3.47 -8.21
C ALA A 219 -16.41 2.38 -9.09
N LEU A 220 -16.63 1.10 -8.79
CA LEU A 220 -16.00 -0.02 -9.48
C LEU A 220 -17.03 -0.95 -10.14
N ARG A 221 -16.58 -1.66 -11.18
CA ARG A 221 -17.30 -2.72 -11.88
C ARG A 221 -16.39 -3.90 -12.16
N THR A 222 -16.98 -5.07 -12.37
CA THR A 222 -16.27 -6.27 -12.81
C THR A 222 -16.36 -6.44 -14.33
N ALA A 223 -15.30 -6.93 -14.95
CA ALA A 223 -15.31 -7.38 -16.33
C ALA A 223 -15.89 -8.79 -16.51
N LEU A 224 -16.24 -9.48 -15.41
CA LEU A 224 -16.86 -10.80 -15.46
C LEU A 224 -18.33 -10.70 -15.87
N PRO A 225 -18.71 -11.22 -17.06
CA PRO A 225 -20.10 -11.20 -17.49
C PRO A 225 -20.92 -12.23 -16.71
N ALA A 226 -22.22 -11.99 -16.60
CA ALA A 226 -23.13 -12.90 -15.91
C ALA A 226 -23.01 -14.34 -16.47
N GLY A 227 -22.78 -15.30 -15.57
CA GLY A 227 -22.68 -16.72 -15.92
C GLY A 227 -21.28 -17.18 -16.37
N VAL A 228 -20.28 -16.30 -16.45
CA VAL A 228 -18.87 -16.71 -16.58
C VAL A 228 -18.28 -16.93 -15.19
N ARG A 229 -17.70 -18.11 -14.96
CA ARG A 229 -17.06 -18.50 -13.70
C ARG A 229 -15.84 -19.37 -13.94
N ALA A 230 -14.93 -19.44 -12.97
CA ALA A 230 -13.89 -20.45 -12.94
C ALA A 230 -14.52 -21.85 -12.76
N VAL A 231 -14.04 -22.84 -13.52
CA VAL A 231 -14.48 -24.23 -13.45
C VAL A 231 -13.29 -25.12 -13.14
N GLY A 232 -13.13 -25.51 -11.88
CA GLY A 232 -11.99 -26.31 -11.42
C GLY A 232 -10.85 -25.46 -10.87
N THR A 233 -9.67 -26.08 -10.75
CA THR A 233 -8.45 -25.48 -10.19
C THR A 233 -7.54 -24.99 -11.31
N THR A 234 -6.87 -23.87 -11.09
CA THR A 234 -5.79 -23.40 -11.94
C THR A 234 -4.60 -24.37 -11.85
N THR A 235 -3.85 -24.46 -12.94
CA THR A 235 -2.63 -25.26 -13.01
C THR A 235 -1.49 -24.39 -13.50
N VAL A 236 -0.37 -24.38 -12.79
CA VAL A 236 0.85 -23.68 -13.19
C VAL A 236 1.83 -24.71 -13.73
N ASP A 237 2.34 -24.50 -14.95
CA ASP A 237 3.36 -25.38 -15.53
C ASP A 237 4.79 -24.97 -15.14
N ALA A 238 5.78 -25.76 -15.58
CA ALA A 238 7.19 -25.56 -15.22
C ALA A 238 7.82 -24.27 -15.77
N VAL A 239 7.16 -23.60 -16.73
CA VAL A 239 7.62 -22.33 -17.32
C VAL A 239 6.82 -21.13 -16.81
N GLY A 240 5.94 -21.34 -15.83
CA GLY A 240 5.17 -20.31 -15.16
C GLY A 240 3.90 -19.88 -15.90
N VAL A 241 3.37 -20.71 -16.81
CA VAL A 241 2.07 -20.45 -17.44
C VAL A 241 0.97 -20.99 -16.54
N VAL A 242 0.15 -20.11 -16.00
CA VAL A 242 -1.08 -20.50 -15.29
C VAL A 242 -2.22 -20.70 -16.30
N THR A 243 -2.88 -21.85 -16.24
CA THR A 243 -4.10 -22.12 -17.01
C THR A 243 -5.33 -21.83 -16.15
N VAL A 244 -6.16 -20.89 -16.61
CA VAL A 244 -7.41 -20.49 -15.97
C VAL A 244 -8.58 -21.16 -16.69
N PRO A 245 -9.23 -22.15 -16.06
CA PRO A 245 -10.38 -22.81 -16.64
C PRO A 245 -11.66 -22.01 -16.39
N LEU A 246 -12.32 -21.57 -17.46
CA LEU A 246 -13.60 -20.85 -17.41
C LEU A 246 -14.74 -21.73 -17.91
N SER A 247 -15.95 -21.43 -17.45
CA SER A 247 -17.18 -22.04 -17.94
C SER A 247 -17.35 -21.85 -19.45
N ALA A 248 -18.05 -22.78 -20.11
CA ALA A 248 -18.25 -22.76 -21.57
C ALA A 248 -18.90 -21.45 -22.10
N SER A 249 -19.64 -20.73 -21.26
CA SER A 249 -20.19 -19.40 -21.54
C SER A 249 -19.12 -18.37 -21.96
N ALA A 250 -17.86 -18.52 -21.50
CA ALA A 250 -16.77 -17.65 -21.87
C ALA A 250 -16.45 -17.67 -23.39
N ALA A 251 -16.79 -18.76 -24.09
CA ALA A 251 -16.62 -18.85 -25.54
C ALA A 251 -17.54 -17.90 -26.32
N GLN A 252 -18.66 -17.46 -25.72
CA GLN A 252 -19.63 -16.56 -26.35
C GLN A 252 -19.28 -15.08 -26.18
N LEU A 253 -18.20 -14.76 -25.45
CA LEU A 253 -17.77 -13.38 -25.25
C LEU A 253 -17.21 -12.79 -26.53
N SER A 254 -17.56 -11.52 -26.79
CA SER A 254 -16.91 -10.71 -27.82
C SER A 254 -15.42 -10.52 -27.53
N GLU A 255 -14.65 -10.17 -28.55
CA GLU A 255 -13.23 -9.86 -28.44
C GLU A 255 -12.93 -8.81 -27.36
N SER A 256 -13.68 -7.70 -27.33
CA SER A 256 -13.52 -6.67 -26.29
C SER A 256 -13.82 -7.19 -24.88
N GLN A 257 -14.88 -8.01 -24.71
CA GLN A 257 -15.19 -8.63 -23.41
C GLN A 257 -14.10 -9.60 -22.96
N ARG A 258 -13.51 -10.37 -23.89
CA ARG A 258 -12.38 -11.25 -23.58
C ARG A 258 -11.14 -10.48 -23.16
N ARG A 259 -10.83 -9.35 -23.81
CA ARG A 259 -9.72 -8.46 -23.43
C ARG A 259 -9.88 -7.95 -22.00
N LEU A 260 -11.06 -7.42 -21.65
CA LEU A 260 -11.33 -6.90 -20.30
C LEU A 260 -11.29 -8.01 -19.24
N LEU A 261 -11.87 -9.18 -19.52
CA LEU A 261 -11.81 -10.33 -18.61
C LEU A 261 -10.37 -10.80 -18.41
N ALA A 262 -9.62 -10.93 -19.51
CA ALA A 262 -8.24 -11.39 -19.46
C ALA A 262 -7.36 -10.40 -18.69
N SER A 263 -7.49 -9.10 -18.92
CA SER A 263 -6.69 -8.09 -18.22
C SER A 263 -6.97 -8.08 -16.71
N GLN A 264 -8.23 -8.20 -16.29
CA GLN A 264 -8.59 -8.22 -14.86
C GLN A 264 -8.00 -9.45 -14.15
N VAL A 265 -8.13 -10.63 -14.78
CA VAL A 265 -7.56 -11.88 -14.25
C VAL A 265 -6.04 -11.82 -14.27
N THR A 266 -5.44 -11.31 -15.35
CA THR A 266 -3.99 -11.24 -15.50
C THR A 266 -3.33 -10.36 -14.47
N TRP A 267 -3.89 -9.18 -14.18
CA TRP A 267 -3.38 -8.33 -13.10
C TRP A 267 -3.61 -8.91 -11.70
N THR A 268 -4.72 -9.62 -11.48
CA THR A 268 -4.96 -10.31 -10.21
C THR A 268 -3.96 -11.44 -9.94
N LEU A 269 -3.49 -12.11 -10.99
CA LEU A 269 -2.57 -13.24 -10.87
C LEU A 269 -1.09 -12.86 -11.08
N SER A 270 -0.78 -11.62 -11.49
CA SER A 270 0.61 -11.19 -11.75
C SER A 270 1.46 -11.06 -10.48
N GLY A 271 0.83 -10.91 -9.31
CA GLY A 271 1.54 -10.83 -8.02
C GLY A 271 2.13 -12.15 -7.52
N PHE A 272 1.85 -13.29 -8.18
CA PHE A 272 2.40 -14.59 -7.79
C PHE A 272 3.71 -14.85 -8.55
N ALA A 273 4.83 -14.96 -7.84
CA ALA A 273 6.16 -15.12 -8.43
C ALA A 273 6.31 -16.33 -9.39
N ALA A 274 5.51 -17.39 -9.18
CA ALA A 274 5.50 -18.56 -10.06
C ALA A 274 4.76 -18.33 -11.39
N ILE A 275 4.09 -17.20 -11.58
CA ILE A 275 3.26 -16.89 -12.74
C ILE A 275 3.94 -15.82 -13.58
N SER A 276 4.26 -16.17 -14.82
CA SER A 276 4.81 -15.25 -15.81
C SER A 276 3.79 -14.92 -16.91
N ARG A 277 2.93 -15.88 -17.26
CA ARG A 277 1.96 -15.79 -18.35
C ARG A 277 0.68 -16.55 -18.02
N ILE A 278 -0.41 -16.20 -18.68
CA ILE A 278 -1.74 -16.77 -18.43
C ILE A 278 -2.33 -17.32 -19.70
N ARG A 279 -2.90 -18.53 -19.61
CA ARG A 279 -3.71 -19.18 -20.64
C ARG A 279 -5.14 -19.32 -20.16
N PHE A 280 -6.11 -19.07 -21.02
CA PHE A 280 -7.52 -19.23 -20.70
C PHE A 280 -8.14 -20.39 -21.49
N THR A 281 -9.03 -21.13 -20.84
CA THR A 281 -9.87 -22.14 -21.52
C THR A 281 -11.34 -21.88 -21.21
N ALA A 282 -12.23 -22.24 -22.14
CA ALA A 282 -13.68 -22.17 -21.98
C ALA A 282 -14.27 -23.56 -22.24
N GLY A 283 -14.85 -24.18 -21.21
CA GLY A 283 -15.39 -25.55 -21.33
C GLY A 283 -14.33 -26.58 -21.72
N GLY A 284 -13.08 -26.38 -21.29
CA GLY A 284 -11.93 -27.26 -21.59
C GLY A 284 -11.25 -27.01 -22.95
N SER A 285 -11.79 -26.12 -23.79
CA SER A 285 -11.16 -25.72 -25.05
C SER A 285 -10.40 -24.40 -24.91
N LEU A 286 -9.32 -24.22 -25.68
CA LEU A 286 -8.55 -22.97 -25.67
C LEU A 286 -9.46 -21.77 -26.00
N LEU A 287 -9.41 -20.72 -25.18
CA LEU A 287 -10.12 -19.48 -25.43
C LEU A 287 -9.16 -18.49 -26.13
N PRO A 288 -9.35 -18.18 -27.42
CA PRO A 288 -8.48 -17.24 -28.09
C PRO A 288 -8.67 -15.84 -27.54
N LEU A 289 -7.55 -15.18 -27.24
CA LEU A 289 -7.49 -13.83 -26.72
C LEU A 289 -6.94 -12.85 -27.76
N PRO A 290 -7.46 -11.61 -27.81
CA PRO A 290 -6.90 -10.55 -28.63
C PRO A 290 -5.45 -10.27 -28.22
N GLU A 291 -4.58 -10.03 -29.20
CA GLU A 291 -3.19 -9.59 -28.98
C GLU A 291 -2.33 -10.56 -28.16
N ALA A 292 -2.82 -11.79 -27.94
CA ALA A 292 -2.05 -12.84 -27.29
C ALA A 292 -0.84 -13.27 -28.13
N ALA A 293 0.16 -13.84 -27.46
CA ALA A 293 1.29 -14.44 -28.16
C ALA A 293 0.87 -15.67 -28.98
N GLU A 294 1.78 -16.17 -29.81
CA GLU A 294 1.54 -17.32 -30.70
C GLU A 294 1.05 -18.58 -29.97
N ASP A 295 1.44 -18.76 -28.70
CA ASP A 295 1.02 -19.87 -27.84
C ASP A 295 -0.29 -19.61 -27.07
N ASN A 296 -1.00 -18.54 -27.45
CA ASN A 296 -2.26 -18.05 -26.88
C ASN A 296 -2.19 -17.78 -25.37
N THR A 297 -1.10 -17.14 -24.95
CA THR A 297 -0.91 -16.67 -23.58
C THR A 297 -0.75 -15.14 -23.54
N VAL A 298 -1.06 -14.56 -22.37
CA VAL A 298 -0.95 -13.12 -22.10
C VAL A 298 -0.17 -12.86 -20.80
N SER A 299 0.44 -11.68 -20.67
CA SER A 299 1.14 -11.22 -19.46
C SER A 299 0.62 -9.86 -19.03
N ALA A 300 0.99 -9.41 -17.82
CA ALA A 300 0.59 -8.09 -17.30
C ALA A 300 1.06 -6.94 -18.23
N ASP A 301 2.24 -7.07 -18.84
CA ASP A 301 2.80 -6.09 -19.77
C ASP A 301 1.86 -5.76 -20.95
N LEU A 302 1.08 -6.74 -21.42
CA LEU A 302 0.11 -6.53 -22.50
C LEU A 302 -0.99 -5.51 -22.12
N TYR A 303 -1.23 -5.36 -20.82
CA TYR A 303 -2.30 -4.54 -20.25
C TYR A 303 -1.77 -3.44 -19.33
N ALA A 304 -0.49 -3.06 -19.47
CA ALA A 304 0.13 -2.03 -18.65
C ALA A 304 -0.54 -0.65 -18.81
N ASP A 305 -1.16 -0.39 -19.97
CA ASP A 305 -1.92 0.82 -20.26
C ASP A 305 -3.18 1.00 -19.38
N LEU A 306 -3.70 -0.09 -18.82
CA LEU A 306 -4.86 -0.07 -17.92
C LEU A 306 -4.49 0.30 -16.48
N LEU A 307 -3.19 0.29 -16.13
CA LEU A 307 -2.71 0.75 -14.84
C LEU A 307 -2.21 2.20 -14.91
N PRO A 308 -2.70 3.08 -14.03
CA PRO A 308 -2.38 4.50 -14.01
C PRO A 308 -1.16 4.79 -13.11
N LEU A 309 -0.12 3.94 -13.18
CA LEU A 309 1.10 4.16 -12.42
C LEU A 309 2.08 5.02 -13.23
N PRO A 310 2.73 6.01 -12.59
CA PRO A 310 3.78 6.77 -13.26
C PRO A 310 4.96 5.86 -13.65
N SER A 311 5.38 5.91 -14.91
CA SER A 311 6.64 5.30 -15.35
C SER A 311 7.76 6.32 -15.16
N THR A 312 8.65 6.10 -14.18
CA THR A 312 9.86 6.91 -14.01
C THR A 312 11.07 6.07 -13.64
N ASP A 313 12.16 6.28 -14.39
CA ASP A 313 13.47 5.73 -14.04
C ASP A 313 14.27 6.70 -13.15
N SER A 314 13.80 7.94 -12.95
CA SER A 314 14.53 8.98 -12.23
C SER A 314 13.60 10.09 -11.73
N PRO A 315 12.98 9.91 -10.55
CA PRO A 315 12.09 10.90 -9.99
C PRO A 315 12.83 12.21 -9.69
N THR A 316 12.19 13.35 -9.97
CA THR A 316 12.76 14.67 -9.65
C THR A 316 12.14 15.24 -8.39
N VAL A 317 12.98 15.51 -7.39
CA VAL A 317 12.54 16.21 -6.18
C VAL A 317 12.61 17.72 -6.41
N VAL A 318 11.54 18.43 -6.09
CA VAL A 318 11.47 19.90 -6.11
C VAL A 318 11.18 20.40 -4.71
N ALA A 319 11.89 21.45 -4.31
CA ALA A 319 11.77 22.04 -2.98
C ALA A 319 11.63 23.56 -3.06
N VAL A 320 11.07 24.13 -2.00
CA VAL A 320 11.04 25.58 -1.79
C VAL A 320 11.95 25.95 -0.64
N VAL A 321 12.98 26.76 -0.91
CA VAL A 321 13.92 27.27 0.09
C VAL A 321 13.89 28.79 0.02
N LYS A 322 13.65 29.45 1.16
CA LYS A 322 13.52 30.93 1.25
C LYS A 322 12.52 31.51 0.22
N GLY A 323 11.42 30.78 -0.04
CA GLY A 323 10.39 31.20 -1.00
C GLY A 323 10.73 30.95 -2.47
N GLN A 324 11.89 30.39 -2.79
CA GLN A 324 12.32 30.09 -4.16
C GLN A 324 12.17 28.60 -4.47
N MET A 325 11.52 28.30 -5.60
CA MET A 325 11.38 26.94 -6.11
C MET A 325 12.64 26.48 -6.85
N GLY A 326 13.07 25.25 -6.56
CA GLY A 326 14.23 24.65 -7.22
C GLY A 326 14.19 23.12 -7.27
N ARG A 327 14.89 22.55 -8.24
CA ARG A 327 15.15 21.11 -8.30
C ARG A 327 16.24 20.74 -7.30
N VAL A 328 16.06 19.64 -6.59
CA VAL A 328 17.03 19.14 -5.62
C VAL A 328 18.00 18.22 -6.36
N ASN A 329 19.28 18.57 -6.37
CA ASN A 329 20.34 17.66 -6.79
C ASN A 329 20.80 16.85 -5.57
N ALA A 330 20.37 15.59 -5.50
CA ALA A 330 20.65 14.71 -4.36
C ALA A 330 22.14 14.35 -4.19
N VAL A 331 22.96 14.43 -5.25
CA VAL A 331 24.41 14.14 -5.17
C VAL A 331 25.17 15.34 -4.58
N GLY A 332 24.70 16.55 -4.83
CA GLY A 332 25.34 17.79 -4.36
C GLY A 332 24.69 18.44 -3.13
N GLN A 333 23.58 17.86 -2.63
CA GLN A 333 22.69 18.50 -1.63
C GLN A 333 22.39 19.97 -1.97
N ALA A 334 22.20 20.25 -3.25
CA ALA A 334 22.11 21.61 -3.78
C ALA A 334 20.74 21.84 -4.40
N LEU A 335 20.24 23.07 -4.26
CA LEU A 335 19.01 23.52 -4.91
C LEU A 335 19.36 24.23 -6.22
N GLN A 336 18.93 23.68 -7.35
CA GLN A 336 18.98 24.35 -8.64
C GLN A 336 17.68 25.16 -8.81
N ILE A 337 17.78 26.48 -8.63
CA ILE A 337 16.65 27.40 -8.78
C ILE A 337 16.05 27.26 -10.18
N MET A 338 14.72 27.16 -10.24
CA MET A 338 13.99 27.09 -11.50
C MET A 338 13.83 28.50 -12.10
N PRO A 339 13.94 28.68 -13.42
CA PRO A 339 13.74 29.99 -14.03
C PRO A 339 12.26 30.43 -13.95
N GLY A 340 12.01 31.74 -13.90
CA GLY A 340 10.68 32.35 -13.90
C GLY A 340 10.16 32.76 -12.51
N ALA A 341 8.90 33.21 -12.45
CA ALA A 341 8.31 33.89 -11.29
C ALA A 341 8.42 33.11 -9.97
N LEU A 342 8.19 31.79 -9.96
CA LEU A 342 8.22 30.99 -8.73
C LEU A 342 9.63 30.58 -8.27
N GLY A 343 10.67 30.77 -9.08
CA GLY A 343 12.06 30.59 -8.66
C GLY A 343 12.78 31.90 -8.28
N GLN A 344 12.19 33.05 -8.60
CA GLN A 344 12.72 34.35 -8.17
C GLN A 344 12.31 34.66 -6.72
N ASP A 345 13.05 35.55 -6.07
CA ASP A 345 12.87 35.90 -4.66
C ASP A 345 11.44 36.41 -4.41
N ALA A 346 10.73 35.77 -3.48
CA ALA A 346 9.33 36.05 -3.20
C ALA A 346 9.21 37.44 -2.55
N ARG A 347 8.99 38.49 -3.36
CA ARG A 347 8.67 39.80 -2.81
C ARG A 347 7.32 39.72 -2.10
N PRO A 348 7.21 40.21 -0.85
CA PRO A 348 5.98 40.16 -0.07
C PRO A 348 4.79 40.92 -0.70
N GLU A 349 5.03 41.73 -1.74
CA GLU A 349 4.03 42.63 -2.33
C GLU A 349 3.32 42.06 -3.58
N THR A 350 3.68 40.87 -4.05
CA THR A 350 2.92 40.13 -5.08
C THR A 350 2.28 38.89 -4.45
N GLY A 351 1.10 39.05 -3.84
CA GLY A 351 0.40 38.08 -2.99
C GLY A 351 0.02 36.71 -3.61
N VAL A 352 0.46 36.42 -4.83
CA VAL A 352 0.19 35.18 -5.59
C VAL A 352 1.50 34.47 -5.99
N SER A 353 2.66 35.13 -5.88
CA SER A 353 3.97 34.56 -6.26
C SER A 353 4.61 33.71 -5.16
N ALA A 354 4.11 33.78 -3.93
CA ALA A 354 4.59 32.98 -2.82
C ALA A 354 3.72 31.72 -2.69
N VAL A 355 4.31 30.55 -2.91
CA VAL A 355 3.67 29.26 -2.65
C VAL A 355 3.63 29.03 -1.13
N ALA A 356 2.49 28.60 -0.57
CA ALA A 356 2.42 28.07 0.78
C ALA A 356 3.48 27.01 0.89
N SER A 357 4.31 27.14 1.92
CA SER A 357 5.47 26.31 2.11
C SER A 357 5.16 24.82 2.12
N THR A 358 3.96 24.27 1.99
CA THR A 358 3.76 22.81 2.03
C THR A 358 2.89 22.27 0.91
N GLN A 359 2.56 23.08 -0.11
CA GLN A 359 1.41 22.81 -0.98
C GLN A 359 1.73 22.95 -2.47
N PHE A 360 2.47 21.97 -2.99
CA PHE A 360 2.91 21.89 -4.39
C PHE A 360 2.69 20.48 -4.95
N ALA A 361 2.42 20.35 -6.26
CA ALA A 361 2.07 19.06 -6.89
C ALA A 361 2.83 18.82 -8.20
N MET A 362 2.91 17.55 -8.65
CA MET A 362 3.66 17.11 -9.84
C MET A 362 3.43 17.96 -11.10
N PRO A 363 4.44 18.10 -11.97
CA PRO A 363 4.27 18.80 -13.22
C PRO A 363 3.54 17.94 -14.25
N VAL A 364 2.82 18.61 -15.15
CA VAL A 364 2.31 17.98 -16.38
C VAL A 364 3.15 18.46 -17.56
N ALA A 365 3.83 17.53 -18.25
CA ALA A 365 4.44 17.81 -19.54
C ALA A 365 3.34 17.82 -20.63
N THR A 366 3.22 18.92 -21.36
CA THR A 366 2.28 19.03 -22.49
C THR A 366 3.03 18.91 -23.80
N VAL A 367 2.57 18.03 -24.70
CA VAL A 367 3.16 17.77 -26.03
C VAL A 367 3.35 19.06 -26.85
N SER A 368 2.57 20.10 -26.56
CA SER A 368 2.51 21.33 -27.34
C SER A 368 3.39 22.48 -26.82
N THR A 369 4.12 22.34 -25.70
CA THR A 369 4.92 23.47 -25.16
C THR A 369 6.10 23.01 -24.31
N PRO A 370 7.34 23.51 -24.55
CA PRO A 370 8.49 23.23 -23.69
C PRO A 370 8.26 23.79 -22.27
N GLY A 371 8.53 22.98 -21.23
CA GLY A 371 8.51 23.39 -19.81
C GLY A 371 7.38 22.78 -18.98
N ALA A 372 7.73 22.33 -17.77
CA ALA A 372 6.83 21.73 -16.79
C ALA A 372 5.75 22.72 -16.30
N VAL A 373 4.51 22.26 -16.17
CA VAL A 373 3.38 23.03 -15.60
C VAL A 373 3.13 22.58 -14.18
N TRP A 374 3.24 23.51 -13.25
CA TRP A 374 3.17 23.28 -11.82
C TRP A 374 1.93 23.90 -11.18
N HIS A 375 1.47 23.29 -10.09
CA HIS A 375 0.35 23.80 -9.30
C HIS A 375 0.74 23.97 -7.84
N ALA A 376 0.37 25.11 -7.28
CA ALA A 376 0.72 25.52 -5.92
C ALA A 376 -0.48 26.18 -5.25
N VAL A 377 -0.53 26.16 -3.91
CA VAL A 377 -1.40 27.07 -3.16
C VAL A 377 -0.61 28.30 -2.74
N SER A 378 -1.21 29.48 -2.73
CA SER A 378 -0.59 30.73 -2.27
C SER A 378 -0.28 30.72 -0.77
N ALA A 379 0.67 31.54 -0.32
CA ALA A 379 1.12 31.58 1.08
C ALA A 379 0.00 31.90 2.10
N ASP A 380 -0.99 32.70 1.70
CA ASP A 380 -2.19 33.00 2.50
C ASP A 380 -3.26 31.90 2.45
N ARG A 381 -2.99 30.81 1.70
CA ARG A 381 -3.88 29.67 1.47
C ARG A 381 -5.24 30.03 0.87
N ARG A 382 -5.30 31.09 0.06
CA ARG A 382 -6.53 31.57 -0.58
C ARG A 382 -6.64 31.22 -2.05
N SER A 383 -5.52 31.00 -2.74
CA SER A 383 -5.50 30.82 -4.20
C SER A 383 -4.78 29.52 -4.57
N LEU A 384 -5.38 28.74 -5.46
CA LEU A 384 -4.69 27.70 -6.23
C LEU A 384 -4.14 28.35 -7.48
N VAL A 385 -2.83 28.25 -7.68
CA VAL A 385 -2.12 28.87 -8.79
C VAL A 385 -1.53 27.81 -9.71
N LYS A 386 -1.45 28.17 -10.99
CA LYS A 386 -0.80 27.42 -12.06
C LYS A 386 0.36 28.24 -12.58
N TRP A 387 1.52 27.60 -12.71
CA TRP A 387 2.73 28.25 -13.20
C TRP A 387 3.47 27.35 -14.17
N ARG A 388 3.89 27.92 -15.30
CA ARG A 388 4.77 27.23 -16.23
C ARG A 388 6.20 27.61 -15.92
N GLU A 389 7.08 26.63 -15.81
CA GLU A 389 8.50 26.87 -15.62
C GLU A 389 9.06 27.82 -16.69
N GLY A 390 9.84 28.82 -16.26
CA GLY A 390 10.38 29.87 -17.12
C GLY A 390 9.44 31.04 -17.37
N SER A 391 8.16 30.94 -17.00
CA SER A 391 7.19 32.03 -17.13
C SER A 391 7.34 33.06 -16.01
N ASP A 392 7.21 34.34 -16.35
CA ASP A 392 7.03 35.43 -15.37
C ASP A 392 5.56 35.63 -14.96
N GLN A 393 4.63 34.89 -15.58
CA GLN A 393 3.20 34.92 -15.27
C GLN A 393 2.80 33.71 -14.41
N VAL A 394 1.96 33.96 -13.40
CA VAL A 394 1.34 32.96 -12.51
C VAL A 394 -0.18 33.14 -12.60
N ASP A 395 -0.88 32.10 -13.00
CA ASP A 395 -2.34 32.14 -13.18
C ASP A 395 -3.05 31.67 -11.90
N VAL A 396 -4.06 32.41 -11.43
CA VAL A 396 -4.96 31.92 -10.38
C VAL A 396 -6.05 31.08 -11.04
N VAL A 397 -6.12 29.79 -10.71
CA VAL A 397 -7.08 28.85 -11.30
C VAL A 397 -8.25 28.51 -10.38
N ALA A 398 -8.08 28.69 -9.07
CA ALA A 398 -9.18 28.60 -8.12
C ALA A 398 -8.91 29.41 -6.84
N THR A 399 -9.96 29.66 -6.06
CA THR A 399 -9.88 30.36 -4.78
C THR A 399 -10.67 29.60 -3.72
N GLY A 400 -10.25 29.68 -2.45
CA GLY A 400 -10.93 29.04 -1.33
C GLY A 400 -10.50 29.56 0.03
N VAL A 401 -10.75 28.79 1.08
CA VAL A 401 -10.35 29.10 2.46
C VAL A 401 -9.46 27.99 2.99
N ASN A 402 -8.25 28.36 3.43
CA ASN A 402 -7.24 27.42 3.92
C ASN A 402 -7.04 26.23 2.96
N LEU A 403 -6.82 26.53 1.68
CA LEU A 403 -6.62 25.51 0.65
C LEU A 403 -5.55 24.50 1.09
N LEU A 404 -5.82 23.21 0.85
CA LEU A 404 -4.89 22.11 1.11
C LEU A 404 -3.94 21.86 -0.07
N ARG A 405 -2.89 21.06 0.16
CA ARG A 405 -1.91 20.70 -0.88
C ARG A 405 -2.65 20.21 -2.15
N PRO A 406 -2.37 20.76 -3.33
CA PRO A 406 -3.00 20.28 -4.55
C PRO A 406 -2.52 18.86 -4.88
N GLN A 407 -3.34 18.09 -5.58
CA GLN A 407 -3.02 16.76 -6.09
C GLN A 407 -3.26 16.76 -7.60
N VAL A 408 -2.26 16.37 -8.40
CA VAL A 408 -2.43 16.19 -9.84
C VAL A 408 -2.94 14.77 -10.09
N LEU A 409 -4.06 14.67 -10.80
CA LEU A 409 -4.69 13.39 -11.13
C LEU A 409 -4.18 12.87 -12.46
N VAL A 410 -4.41 11.58 -12.73
CA VAL A 410 -3.99 10.90 -13.97
C VAL A 410 -4.55 11.54 -15.25
N ASP A 411 -5.74 12.14 -15.19
CA ASP A 411 -6.34 12.89 -16.30
C ASP A 411 -5.83 14.34 -16.42
N ARG A 412 -4.78 14.68 -15.67
CA ARG A 412 -4.13 16.00 -15.59
C ARG A 412 -5.00 17.09 -14.95
N SER A 413 -6.14 16.73 -14.37
CA SER A 413 -6.87 17.65 -13.50
C SER A 413 -6.14 17.84 -12.17
N VAL A 414 -6.45 18.92 -11.47
CA VAL A 414 -5.85 19.26 -10.18
C VAL A 414 -6.93 19.41 -9.13
N ALA A 415 -6.81 18.61 -8.06
CA ALA A 415 -7.70 18.63 -6.93
C ALA A 415 -7.08 19.41 -5.75
N THR A 416 -7.86 20.21 -5.04
CA THR A 416 -7.52 20.81 -3.74
C THR A 416 -8.76 20.86 -2.85
N PHE A 417 -8.55 20.95 -1.54
CA PHE A 417 -9.64 21.06 -0.56
C PHE A 417 -9.66 22.45 0.08
N SER A 418 -10.85 23.05 0.16
CA SER A 418 -11.13 24.23 0.99
C SER A 418 -11.77 23.77 2.31
N THR A 419 -11.34 24.31 3.45
CA THR A 419 -11.76 23.80 4.77
C THR A 419 -13.03 24.43 5.34
N THR A 420 -13.40 25.63 4.89
CA THR A 420 -14.73 26.21 5.19
C THR A 420 -15.75 25.67 4.20
N ASP A 421 -16.88 25.16 4.70
CA ASP A 421 -17.86 24.37 3.95
C ASP A 421 -17.15 23.31 3.10
N PRO A 422 -16.64 22.22 3.72
CA PRO A 422 -15.59 21.36 3.18
C PRO A 422 -15.82 21.05 1.70
N THR A 423 -15.07 21.74 0.85
CA THR A 423 -15.31 21.74 -0.61
C THR A 423 -14.12 21.14 -1.29
N LEU A 424 -14.36 20.07 -2.06
CA LEU A 424 -13.41 19.56 -3.04
C LEU A 424 -13.49 20.44 -4.29
N ILE A 425 -12.37 21.06 -4.65
CA ILE A 425 -12.23 21.86 -5.86
C ILE A 425 -11.38 21.06 -6.85
N VAL A 426 -11.91 20.83 -8.05
CA VAL A 426 -11.17 20.16 -9.14
C VAL A 426 -11.13 21.09 -10.34
N VAL A 427 -9.93 21.41 -10.81
CA VAL A 427 -9.68 22.17 -12.04
C VAL A 427 -9.25 21.18 -13.12
N ALA A 428 -10.05 21.01 -14.16
CA ALA A 428 -9.72 20.12 -15.27
C ALA A 428 -8.60 20.70 -16.14
N ALA A 429 -8.03 19.86 -17.02
CA ALA A 429 -6.92 20.25 -17.88
C ALA A 429 -7.27 21.40 -18.86
N ASP A 430 -8.54 21.55 -19.22
CA ASP A 430 -9.08 22.63 -20.05
C ASP A 430 -9.34 23.93 -19.27
N GLY A 431 -9.12 23.93 -17.94
CA GLY A 431 -9.36 25.05 -17.04
C GLY A 431 -10.78 25.13 -16.46
N SER A 432 -11.68 24.21 -16.84
CA SER A 432 -13.01 24.14 -16.21
C SER A 432 -12.89 23.78 -14.73
N ARG A 433 -13.69 24.45 -13.90
CA ARG A 433 -13.65 24.31 -12.45
C ARG A 433 -14.93 23.65 -11.93
N MET A 434 -14.76 22.58 -11.17
CA MET A 434 -15.81 21.91 -10.42
C MET A 434 -15.57 22.15 -8.93
N SER A 435 -16.64 22.35 -8.17
CA SER A 435 -16.56 22.54 -6.72
C SER A 435 -17.74 21.84 -6.07
N THR A 436 -17.44 20.88 -5.20
CA THR A 436 -18.44 20.01 -4.59
C THR A 436 -18.26 20.02 -3.08
N VAL A 437 -19.33 20.36 -2.36
CA VAL A 437 -19.35 20.25 -0.90
C VAL A 437 -19.37 18.76 -0.53
N VAL A 438 -18.49 18.38 0.37
CA VAL A 438 -18.34 17.01 0.85
C VAL A 438 -18.96 16.89 2.23
N ASP A 439 -19.89 15.95 2.42
CA ASP A 439 -20.39 15.66 3.76
C ASP A 439 -19.34 14.89 4.57
N LEU A 440 -18.75 15.58 5.54
CA LEU A 440 -17.77 15.03 6.46
C LEU A 440 -18.35 14.74 7.85
N GLY A 441 -19.67 14.86 8.05
CA GLY A 441 -20.30 14.64 9.36
C GLY A 441 -19.73 15.55 10.46
N GLY A 442 -19.46 16.82 10.14
CA GLY A 442 -18.88 17.80 11.08
C GLY A 442 -17.38 17.62 11.37
N ARG A 443 -16.67 16.84 10.55
CA ARG A 443 -15.20 16.75 10.54
C ARG A 443 -14.60 17.75 9.54
N THR A 444 -13.32 18.06 9.69
CA THR A 444 -12.56 18.88 8.74
C THR A 444 -11.42 18.07 8.14
N VAL A 445 -11.17 18.22 6.83
CA VAL A 445 -9.97 17.65 6.20
C VAL A 445 -8.76 18.51 6.54
N THR A 446 -7.68 17.91 7.02
CA THR A 446 -6.41 18.60 7.31
C THR A 446 -5.29 18.23 6.34
N SER A 447 -5.36 17.04 5.75
CA SER A 447 -4.54 16.62 4.61
C SER A 447 -5.30 15.59 3.77
N PHE A 448 -4.93 15.43 2.51
CA PHE A 448 -5.48 14.40 1.65
C PHE A 448 -4.50 13.98 0.55
N SER A 449 -4.67 12.77 0.03
CA SER A 449 -3.96 12.29 -1.15
C SER A 449 -4.86 11.40 -2.00
N VAL A 450 -4.79 11.58 -3.32
CA VAL A 450 -5.63 10.83 -4.27
C VAL A 450 -4.84 9.63 -4.80
N SER A 451 -5.49 8.48 -4.91
CA SER A 451 -4.87 7.25 -5.41
C SER A 451 -4.36 7.44 -6.84
N PRO A 452 -3.38 6.64 -7.28
CA PRO A 452 -2.87 6.71 -8.66
C PRO A 452 -3.98 6.51 -9.69
N ASP A 453 -4.96 5.66 -9.33
CA ASP A 453 -6.13 5.39 -10.14
C ASP A 453 -7.19 6.48 -10.17
N GLY A 454 -7.10 7.48 -9.30
CA GLY A 454 -8.04 8.59 -9.25
C GLY A 454 -9.43 8.22 -8.72
N ILE A 455 -9.60 7.02 -8.15
CA ILE A 455 -10.89 6.54 -7.63
C ILE A 455 -10.97 6.62 -6.10
N ARG A 456 -9.84 6.61 -5.39
CA ARG A 456 -9.81 6.63 -3.91
C ARG A 456 -9.11 7.89 -3.41
N VAL A 457 -9.60 8.42 -2.29
CA VAL A 457 -9.02 9.59 -1.61
C VAL A 457 -8.75 9.24 -0.17
N ALA A 458 -7.47 9.24 0.21
CA ALA A 458 -7.04 9.18 1.60
C ALA A 458 -7.20 10.58 2.22
N LEU A 459 -7.86 10.65 3.37
CA LEU A 459 -8.22 11.88 4.07
C LEU A 459 -7.70 11.81 5.50
N VAL A 460 -6.96 12.82 5.93
CA VAL A 460 -6.73 13.07 7.36
C VAL A 460 -7.88 13.94 7.86
N LEU A 461 -8.70 13.36 8.72
CA LEU A 461 -9.94 13.96 9.23
C LEU A 461 -9.76 14.37 10.69
N GLN A 462 -10.21 15.57 11.03
CA GLN A 462 -10.15 16.11 12.38
C GLN A 462 -11.56 16.38 12.93
N ARG A 463 -11.81 15.98 14.18
CA ARG A 463 -12.98 16.40 14.98
C ARG A 463 -12.50 16.86 16.35
N GLY A 464 -12.51 18.16 16.60
CA GLY A 464 -11.95 18.72 17.83
C GLY A 464 -10.45 18.40 17.94
N LYS A 465 -10.05 17.60 18.92
CA LYS A 465 -8.66 17.15 19.11
C LYS A 465 -8.36 15.77 18.53
N THR A 466 -9.38 15.06 18.05
CA THR A 466 -9.23 13.71 17.50
C THR A 466 -8.89 13.79 16.03
N TYR A 467 -7.89 13.02 15.61
CA TYR A 467 -7.50 12.84 14.22
C TYR A 467 -7.76 11.39 13.82
N GLY A 468 -8.13 11.18 12.57
CA GLY A 468 -8.32 9.85 11.99
C GLY A 468 -7.96 9.85 10.51
N LEU A 469 -7.69 8.66 9.99
CA LEU A 469 -7.56 8.43 8.56
C LEU A 469 -8.90 7.94 8.04
N GLY A 470 -9.30 8.39 6.86
CA GLY A 470 -10.45 7.85 6.15
C GLY A 470 -10.14 7.66 4.66
N ILE A 471 -10.85 6.73 4.03
CA ILE A 471 -10.81 6.53 2.57
C ILE A 471 -12.19 6.83 2.00
N GLY A 472 -12.26 7.77 1.07
CA GLY A 472 -13.46 8.06 0.29
C GLY A 472 -13.31 7.65 -1.16
N LEU A 473 -14.44 7.53 -1.85
CA LEU A 473 -14.50 7.23 -3.28
C LEU A 473 -14.77 8.50 -4.09
N LEU A 474 -13.90 8.75 -5.05
CA LEU A 474 -14.06 9.77 -6.08
C LEU A 474 -14.87 9.18 -7.23
N SER A 475 -15.94 9.87 -7.62
CA SER A 475 -16.75 9.50 -8.78
C SER A 475 -17.02 10.73 -9.64
N ARG A 476 -17.17 10.50 -10.94
CA ARG A 476 -17.55 11.53 -11.91
C ARG A 476 -19.00 11.26 -12.34
N GLN A 477 -19.89 12.21 -12.04
CA GLN A 477 -21.31 12.11 -12.40
C GLN A 477 -21.75 13.47 -12.97
N ASP A 478 -22.39 13.46 -14.15
CA ASP A 478 -22.93 14.65 -14.82
C ASP A 478 -21.94 15.82 -14.99
N GLY A 479 -20.66 15.51 -15.21
CA GLY A 479 -19.61 16.52 -15.35
C GLY A 479 -19.19 17.18 -14.03
N ALA A 480 -19.61 16.64 -12.88
CA ALA A 480 -19.14 17.01 -11.55
C ALA A 480 -18.34 15.88 -10.90
N VAL A 481 -17.40 16.25 -10.04
CA VAL A 481 -16.62 15.31 -9.22
C VAL A 481 -17.24 15.24 -7.83
N HIS A 482 -17.59 14.04 -7.40
CA HIS A 482 -18.16 13.78 -6.08
C HIS A 482 -17.21 12.93 -5.26
N LEU A 483 -16.99 13.33 -4.01
CA LEU A 483 -16.33 12.51 -3.00
C LEU A 483 -17.39 12.03 -2.02
N GLY A 484 -17.55 10.72 -1.90
CA GLY A 484 -18.52 10.09 -1.01
C GLY A 484 -17.99 8.79 -0.41
N HIS A 485 -18.87 8.02 0.23
CA HIS A 485 -18.57 6.70 0.80
C HIS A 485 -17.29 6.70 1.66
N ILE A 486 -17.15 7.69 2.54
CA ILE A 486 -15.97 7.86 3.37
C ILE A 486 -16.03 6.87 4.54
N VAL A 487 -15.10 5.92 4.56
CA VAL A 487 -14.93 4.92 5.62
C VAL A 487 -13.77 5.32 6.52
N ASP A 488 -13.96 5.23 7.84
CA ASP A 488 -12.93 5.53 8.83
C ASP A 488 -11.98 4.34 9.05
N MET A 489 -10.70 4.66 9.24
CA MET A 489 -9.64 3.70 9.54
C MET A 489 -9.11 3.92 10.96
N PRO A 490 -9.55 3.10 11.93
CA PRO A 490 -9.11 3.21 13.31
C PRO A 490 -7.67 2.70 13.50
N LEU A 491 -6.67 3.48 13.09
CA LEU A 491 -5.26 3.10 13.26
C LEU A 491 -4.79 3.06 14.74
N SER A 492 -5.63 3.49 15.68
CA SER A 492 -5.41 3.31 17.12
C SER A 492 -5.49 1.85 17.57
N SER A 493 -6.16 0.98 16.81
CA SER A 493 -6.20 -0.47 17.08
C SER A 493 -5.05 -1.22 16.41
N SER A 494 -4.26 -0.55 15.56
CA SER A 494 -3.05 -1.14 14.99
C SER A 494 -1.93 -1.31 16.03
N ASP A 495 -0.93 -2.13 15.74
CA ASP A 495 0.26 -2.27 16.61
C ASP A 495 1.01 -0.95 16.81
N ALA A 496 0.93 -0.04 15.84
CA ALA A 496 1.50 1.29 15.94
C ALA A 496 0.69 2.21 16.89
N ASN A 497 -0.57 1.85 17.19
CA ASN A 497 -1.50 2.58 18.07
C ASN A 497 -1.56 4.07 17.74
N LEU A 498 -1.70 4.41 16.45
CA LEU A 498 -1.66 5.80 16.00
C LEU A 498 -2.93 6.52 16.42
N SER A 499 -2.78 7.51 17.30
CA SER A 499 -3.89 8.32 17.81
C SER A 499 -3.93 9.73 17.21
N ARG A 500 -2.82 10.16 16.61
CA ARG A 500 -2.71 11.41 15.87
C ARG A 500 -2.13 11.13 14.49
N ILE A 501 -2.79 11.67 13.47
CA ILE A 501 -2.40 11.55 12.06
C ILE A 501 -2.34 12.97 11.50
N THR A 502 -1.28 13.30 10.77
CA THR A 502 -1.00 14.68 10.34
C THR A 502 -0.91 14.82 8.82
N ASP A 503 -0.37 13.84 8.12
CA ASP A 503 -0.24 13.85 6.66
C ASP A 503 -0.36 12.43 6.07
N VAL A 504 -0.68 12.35 4.78
CA VAL A 504 -0.82 11.08 4.06
C VAL A 504 -0.37 11.23 2.60
N ALA A 505 0.26 10.20 2.06
CA ALA A 505 0.59 10.06 0.63
C ALA A 505 0.42 8.61 0.18
N TRP A 506 0.07 8.37 -1.09
CA TRP A 506 0.07 7.02 -1.67
C TRP A 506 1.49 6.59 -2.03
N LEU A 507 1.88 5.39 -1.59
CA LEU A 507 3.15 4.75 -1.94
C LEU A 507 3.01 3.78 -3.12
N SER A 508 1.83 3.18 -3.26
CA SER A 508 1.46 2.28 -4.36
C SER A 508 -0.04 2.36 -4.59
N GLN A 509 -0.62 1.44 -5.36
CA GLN A 509 -2.08 1.37 -5.51
C GLN A 509 -2.81 0.83 -4.27
N THR A 510 -2.11 0.23 -3.31
CA THR A 510 -2.70 -0.42 -2.13
C THR A 510 -2.07 0.01 -0.81
N GLN A 511 -1.03 0.86 -0.85
CA GLN A 511 -0.30 1.29 0.33
C GLN A 511 -0.21 2.81 0.42
N LEU A 512 -0.25 3.28 1.66
CA LEU A 512 -0.16 4.67 2.08
C LEU A 512 1.08 4.84 2.95
N CYS A 513 1.74 6.00 2.84
CA CYS A 513 2.58 6.53 3.89
C CYS A 513 1.74 7.47 4.74
N VAL A 514 1.58 7.14 6.02
CA VAL A 514 0.85 7.92 7.01
C VAL A 514 1.85 8.51 8.00
N LEU A 515 1.79 9.82 8.21
CA LEU A 515 2.51 10.46 9.29
C LEU A 515 1.64 10.49 10.54
N GLY A 516 2.15 9.90 11.62
CA GLY A 516 1.40 9.85 12.86
C GLY A 516 2.23 9.63 14.12
N SER A 517 1.56 9.70 15.26
CA SER A 517 2.14 9.43 16.57
C SER A 517 1.15 8.67 17.47
N ALA A 518 1.69 7.88 18.39
CA ALA A 518 0.87 7.10 19.31
C ALA A 518 0.20 7.94 20.40
N ILE A 519 0.77 9.10 20.71
CA ILE A 519 0.23 10.06 21.68
C ILE A 519 0.34 11.49 21.11
N GLU A 520 -0.52 12.40 21.59
CA GLU A 520 -0.65 13.76 21.08
C GLU A 520 0.67 14.56 21.08
N SER A 521 1.51 14.36 22.10
CA SER A 521 2.83 14.99 22.26
C SER A 521 4.01 14.14 21.76
N GLY A 522 3.72 13.05 21.05
CA GLY A 522 4.74 12.13 20.53
C GLY A 522 5.43 12.70 19.29
N VAL A 523 6.59 12.12 18.97
CA VAL A 523 7.29 12.41 17.70
C VAL A 523 6.44 11.86 16.56
N THR A 524 6.10 12.71 15.59
CA THR A 524 5.40 12.28 14.37
C THR A 524 6.37 11.54 13.48
N ALA A 525 6.05 10.29 13.16
CA ALA A 525 6.89 9.40 12.36
C ALA A 525 6.09 8.76 11.20
N PRO A 526 6.77 8.23 10.17
CA PRO A 526 6.13 7.62 9.03
C PRO A 526 5.83 6.14 9.26
N TYR A 527 4.65 5.76 8.79
CA TYR A 527 4.16 4.40 8.82
C TYR A 527 3.63 4.04 7.44
N GLU A 528 4.04 2.88 6.95
CA GLU A 528 3.45 2.23 5.79
C GLU A 528 2.17 1.53 6.24
N VAL A 529 1.04 1.88 5.61
CA VAL A 529 -0.30 1.43 5.97
C VAL A 529 -1.00 0.88 4.74
N ILE A 530 -1.63 -0.30 4.85
CA ILE A 530 -2.44 -0.87 3.78
C ILE A 530 -3.74 -0.08 3.66
N VAL A 531 -4.25 0.12 2.45
CA VAL A 531 -5.46 0.89 2.12
C VAL A 531 -6.77 0.38 2.75
N ASP A 532 -6.77 -0.75 3.44
CA ASP A 532 -7.90 -1.25 4.22
C ASP A 532 -7.70 -1.06 5.74
N GLY A 533 -6.56 -0.51 6.17
CA GLY A 533 -6.20 -0.27 7.56
C GLY A 533 -5.67 -1.50 8.32
N SER A 534 -5.49 -2.65 7.65
CA SER A 534 -5.11 -3.95 8.25
C SER A 534 -3.69 -4.04 8.81
N GLY A 535 -2.85 -3.02 8.61
CA GLY A 535 -1.48 -3.01 9.09
C GLY A 535 -0.87 -1.62 9.12
N ALA A 536 0.06 -1.39 10.05
CA ALA A 536 0.86 -0.18 10.14
C ALA A 536 2.29 -0.56 10.52
N THR A 537 3.23 -0.42 9.58
CA THR A 537 4.64 -0.75 9.79
C THR A 537 5.44 0.54 9.84
N SER A 538 6.25 0.73 10.88
CA SER A 538 7.15 1.89 10.93
C SER A 538 8.15 1.85 9.77
N MET A 539 8.30 2.98 9.07
CA MET A 539 9.33 3.19 8.03
C MET A 539 10.65 3.71 8.61
N GLY A 540 10.76 3.68 9.95
CA GLY A 540 12.00 3.76 10.71
C GLY A 540 12.33 5.04 11.43
N PRO A 541 13.44 5.00 12.20
CA PRO A 541 13.73 6.07 13.11
C PRO A 541 14.18 7.29 12.32
N LEU A 542 13.38 8.33 12.40
CA LEU A 542 13.81 9.68 12.09
C LEU A 542 14.66 10.19 13.26
N SER A 543 15.39 11.29 13.06
CA SER A 543 16.38 11.85 14.00
C SER A 543 15.78 12.45 15.30
N GLY A 544 14.73 11.83 15.87
CA GLY A 544 14.00 12.29 17.05
C GLY A 544 13.17 13.56 16.83
N LYS A 545 13.11 14.06 15.60
CA LYS A 545 12.31 15.22 15.19
C LYS A 545 11.08 14.76 14.44
N SER A 546 9.97 15.44 14.68
CA SER A 546 8.72 15.16 13.97
C SER A 546 8.85 15.49 12.50
N VAL A 547 8.15 14.72 11.68
CA VAL A 547 7.93 15.04 10.27
C VAL A 547 6.58 15.73 10.10
N GLU A 548 6.58 16.81 9.33
CA GLU A 548 5.40 17.63 9.06
C GLU A 548 4.70 17.23 7.78
N SER A 549 5.45 16.70 6.80
CA SER A 549 4.93 16.44 5.47
C SER A 549 5.60 15.25 4.81
N VAL A 550 4.80 14.48 4.07
CA VAL A 550 5.25 13.41 3.17
C VAL A 550 4.72 13.64 1.77
N VAL A 551 5.57 13.42 0.78
CA VAL A 551 5.20 13.32 -0.64
C VAL A 551 5.81 12.04 -1.20
N ALA A 552 5.09 11.38 -2.10
CA ALA A 552 5.54 10.12 -2.68
C ALA A 552 5.14 10.04 -4.15
N VAL A 553 5.92 9.27 -4.91
CA VAL A 553 5.54 8.78 -6.24
C VAL A 553 5.02 7.36 -6.03
N PRO A 554 3.75 7.08 -6.36
CA PRO A 554 3.23 5.74 -6.25
C PRO A 554 3.94 4.79 -7.24
N MET A 555 4.52 3.71 -6.74
CA MET A 555 5.26 2.72 -7.53
C MET A 555 4.54 1.37 -7.51
N GLU A 556 4.80 0.54 -8.52
CA GLU A 556 4.40 -0.88 -8.47
C GLU A 556 5.27 -1.66 -7.47
N ILE A 557 6.58 -1.37 -7.48
CA ILE A 557 7.59 -2.01 -6.64
C ILE A 557 8.47 -0.94 -6.01
N GLY A 558 8.81 -1.14 -4.74
CA GLY A 558 9.66 -0.22 -3.98
C GLY A 558 8.90 0.98 -3.43
N THR A 559 9.65 1.91 -2.86
CA THR A 559 9.11 3.10 -2.18
C THR A 559 9.90 4.31 -2.60
N GLU A 560 9.23 5.24 -3.28
CA GLU A 560 9.79 6.52 -3.67
C GLU A 560 9.09 7.65 -2.90
N ALA A 561 9.71 8.09 -1.81
CA ALA A 561 9.10 9.05 -0.90
C ALA A 561 10.12 10.07 -0.37
N VAL A 562 9.63 11.29 -0.14
CA VAL A 562 10.39 12.38 0.46
C VAL A 562 9.60 12.97 1.63
N MET A 563 10.31 13.27 2.71
CA MET A 563 9.75 13.82 3.93
C MET A 563 10.39 15.14 4.29
N LEU A 564 9.58 16.02 4.88
CA LEU A 564 10.01 17.29 5.44
C LEU A 564 9.84 17.26 6.96
N SER A 565 10.93 17.45 7.69
CA SER A 565 10.92 17.58 9.15
C SER A 565 10.58 18.99 9.62
N GLU A 566 10.12 19.12 10.88
CA GLU A 566 9.82 20.41 11.53
C GLU A 566 11.04 21.37 11.56
N ASP A 567 12.27 20.85 11.53
CA ASP A 567 13.51 21.64 11.48
C ASP A 567 13.98 21.96 10.03
N GLY A 568 13.13 21.71 9.03
CA GLY A 568 13.35 22.07 7.64
C GLY A 568 14.37 21.19 6.91
N LYS A 569 14.57 19.94 7.36
CA LYS A 569 15.38 18.95 6.64
C LYS A 569 14.51 18.18 5.66
N LEU A 570 15.03 18.02 4.45
CA LEU A 570 14.44 17.19 3.42
C LEU A 570 15.12 15.82 3.44
N LEU A 571 14.33 14.79 3.61
CA LEU A 571 14.77 13.41 3.76
C LEU A 571 14.22 12.58 2.60
N HIS A 572 15.08 11.88 1.88
CA HIS A 572 14.71 10.96 0.81
C HIS A 572 14.77 9.52 1.34
N HIS A 573 13.76 8.73 1.00
CA HIS A 573 13.71 7.31 1.34
C HIS A 573 14.71 6.56 0.45
N GLU A 574 15.59 5.75 1.05
CA GLU A 574 16.52 4.91 0.28
C GLU A 574 16.19 3.44 0.44
N GLU A 575 16.04 3.00 1.68
CA GLU A 575 15.73 1.63 2.01
C GLU A 575 15.02 1.57 3.37
N ARG A 576 14.58 0.37 3.72
CA ARG A 576 13.82 0.14 4.95
C ARG A 576 14.59 0.68 6.16
N PHE A 577 13.98 1.63 6.86
CA PHE A 577 14.55 2.33 8.03
C PHE A 577 15.68 3.34 7.72
N HIS A 578 15.98 3.62 6.45
CA HIS A 578 17.01 4.57 6.05
C HIS A 578 16.45 5.77 5.28
N TRP A 579 16.65 6.94 5.86
CA TRP A 579 16.26 8.23 5.29
C TRP A 579 17.49 9.12 5.17
N ARG A 580 17.89 9.43 3.94
CA ARG A 580 19.05 10.29 3.69
C ARG A 580 18.62 11.75 3.63
N GLN A 581 19.32 12.61 4.38
CA GLN A 581 19.13 14.05 4.22
C GLN A 581 19.68 14.51 2.87
N VAL A 582 18.83 15.12 2.04
CA VAL A 582 19.19 15.62 0.70
C VAL A 582 19.20 17.15 0.62
N LEU A 583 18.53 17.84 1.53
CA LEU A 583 18.53 19.32 1.58
C LEU A 583 18.17 19.83 2.98
N GLN A 584 18.46 21.11 3.27
CA GLN A 584 18.10 21.78 4.52
C GLN A 584 17.57 23.20 4.26
N GLY A 585 16.80 23.74 5.19
CA GLY A 585 16.13 25.04 5.06
C GLY A 585 14.93 24.96 4.12
N VAL A 586 14.42 23.74 3.93
CA VAL A 586 13.29 23.46 3.07
C VAL A 586 12.03 23.85 3.82
N SER A 587 11.19 24.57 3.10
CA SER A 587 9.88 24.94 3.58
C SER A 587 8.83 24.03 2.94
N ALA A 588 8.96 23.70 1.64
CA ALA A 588 8.06 22.85 0.83
C ALA A 588 8.76 21.77 0.02
N VAL A 589 8.02 20.70 -0.31
CA VAL A 589 8.48 19.65 -1.21
C VAL A 589 7.36 19.20 -2.15
N ALA A 590 7.74 18.83 -3.37
CA ALA A 590 7.04 17.89 -4.23
C ALA A 590 8.05 16.91 -4.84
N ILE A 591 7.55 15.79 -5.33
CA ILE A 591 8.31 14.82 -6.09
C ILE A 591 7.58 14.54 -7.39
N THR A 592 8.32 14.42 -8.49
CA THR A 592 7.77 14.13 -9.82
C THR A 592 8.21 12.75 -10.24
N ALA A 593 7.30 12.03 -10.90
CA ALA A 593 7.70 10.99 -11.82
C ALA A 593 8.46 11.60 -13.01
#